data_AF-A0A2H0J0M0-F1
#
_entry.id   AF-A0A2H0J0M0-F1
#
_cell.length_a   1.000
_cell.length_b   1.000
_cell.length_c   1.000
_cell.angle_alpha   90.00
_cell.angle_beta   90.00
_cell.angle_gamma   90.00
#
_symmetry.space_group_name_H-M   'P 1'
#
loop_
_entity.id
_entity.type
_entity.pdbx_description
1 polymer ?
#
loop_
_entity_poly.entity_id
_entity_poly.type
_entity_poly.pdbx_seq_one_letter_code
_entity_poly.pdbx_strand_id
1 'polypeptide(L)'
;MLEQTIGCGLRLMWRDDEYADLKRDNRERINAGLEPGSLLDVLSIVEHPAFQSFYDELIREGLAGITGDDTDNTSATGDVVTAGLREGFEAFDFGIPFILQEADEVRDHNPIDLAALPAFTAMPLGQLTGLLGQGDTFISQDLQSATLFGDYRVSGAVMNVVGYNEYLSRLTRRISQALSEPMPKGNKIATQLAKPYLQVNTAELTGWLDDYIWLHLFGTDFNPLDGENWRVLLLQPVVEHITKVFALALLSAQQTHITGQTEVHARYLSEVPKLVMRESNSVEVAKCIYTRLAWPARNGGLERTLIHWAQADSQVLAFCKISENRHTFARLRYVKDDGRPAFYSPDFLLRTGNAIYLAETKAQAQAIHPNVQRKCKAALAWCERINQLTPKHRSGLPWHYVLLAENVVYEWQTKGAHLAELLNYARLRPLEHAALQQIML
;
A
#
# COMPACT_ATOMS: atom_id res chain seq x y z
N MET A 1 17.62 -35.71 39.34
CA MET A 1 18.53 -35.82 38.17
C MET A 1 17.70 -35.96 36.88
N LEU A 2 16.66 -35.11 36.70
CA LEU A 2 15.80 -35.12 35.50
C LEU A 2 16.03 -33.86 34.63
N GLU A 3 16.61 -32.80 35.20
CA GLU A 3 16.84 -31.52 34.54
C GLU A 3 17.97 -31.53 33.50
N GLN A 4 18.77 -32.60 33.41
CA GLN A 4 19.96 -32.64 32.54
C GLN A 4 19.79 -33.44 31.23
N THR A 5 18.66 -34.12 31.00
CA THR A 5 18.47 -34.93 29.78
C THR A 5 17.75 -34.17 28.66
N ILE A 6 17.01 -33.11 28.99
CA ILE A 6 16.29 -32.29 28.01
C ILE A 6 17.19 -31.11 27.63
N GLY A 7 18.05 -31.34 26.62
CA GLY A 7 19.01 -30.37 26.13
C GLY A 7 18.41 -28.98 25.85
N CYS A 8 19.20 -27.95 26.12
CA CYS A 8 18.87 -26.54 25.92
C CYS A 8 18.20 -26.28 24.56
N GLY A 9 16.96 -25.83 24.58
CA GLY A 9 16.24 -25.35 23.41
C GLY A 9 15.80 -26.45 22.45
N LEU A 10 14.84 -27.29 22.88
CA LEU A 10 14.05 -28.10 21.95
C LEU A 10 13.42 -27.17 20.90
N ARG A 11 13.93 -27.22 19.68
CA ARG A 11 13.35 -26.50 18.56
C ARG A 11 12.01 -27.13 18.23
N LEU A 12 10.95 -26.33 18.27
CA LEU A 12 9.68 -26.70 17.67
C LEU A 12 9.92 -27.11 16.21
N MET A 13 9.74 -28.39 15.93
CA MET A 13 9.60 -28.90 14.58
C MET A 13 8.17 -28.57 14.11
N TRP A 14 7.98 -28.29 12.81
CA TRP A 14 6.66 -27.91 12.24
C TRP A 14 6.11 -26.57 12.74
N ARG A 15 6.84 -25.48 12.52
CA ARG A 15 6.47 -24.13 13.01
C ARG A 15 5.38 -23.43 12.20
N ASP A 16 5.11 -23.93 10.99
CA ASP A 16 4.19 -23.28 10.07
C ASP A 16 2.75 -23.32 10.59
N ASP A 17 1.98 -22.27 10.29
CA ASP A 17 0.59 -22.12 10.73
C ASP A 17 -0.32 -23.26 10.24
N GLU A 18 0.06 -23.94 9.15
CA GLU A 18 -0.63 -25.09 8.57
C GLU A 18 -0.79 -26.25 9.57
N TYR A 19 0.09 -26.33 10.58
CA TYR A 19 0.05 -27.37 11.62
C TYR A 19 -0.64 -26.90 12.91
N ALA A 20 -1.02 -25.63 13.03
CA ALA A 20 -1.52 -25.06 14.29
C ALA A 20 -2.80 -25.76 14.78
N ASP A 21 -3.71 -26.10 13.86
CA ASP A 21 -4.94 -26.81 14.18
C ASP A 21 -4.66 -28.26 14.61
N LEU A 22 -3.72 -28.97 13.96
CA LEU A 22 -3.27 -30.31 14.37
C LEU A 22 -2.69 -30.32 15.77
N LYS A 23 -1.80 -29.38 16.04
CA LYS A 23 -1.15 -29.24 17.34
C LYS A 23 -2.17 -28.93 18.44
N ARG A 24 -3.16 -28.09 18.15
CA ARG A 24 -4.22 -27.77 19.10
C ARG A 24 -5.13 -28.97 19.36
N ASP A 25 -5.61 -29.66 18.34
CA ASP A 25 -6.47 -30.83 18.50
C ASP A 25 -5.74 -31.94 19.26
N ASN A 26 -4.45 -32.16 18.99
CA ASN A 26 -3.61 -33.07 19.78
C ASN A 26 -3.57 -32.67 21.25
N ARG A 27 -3.36 -31.39 21.57
CA ARG A 27 -3.35 -30.89 22.96
C ARG A 27 -4.73 -31.07 23.62
N GLU A 28 -5.82 -30.83 22.90
CA GLU A 28 -7.18 -31.04 23.39
C GLU A 28 -7.45 -32.53 23.67
N ARG A 29 -7.01 -33.44 22.80
CA ARG A 29 -7.10 -34.90 22.99
C ARG A 29 -6.29 -35.37 24.19
N ILE A 30 -5.03 -34.93 24.31
CA ILE A 30 -4.15 -35.26 25.45
C ILE A 30 -4.76 -34.76 26.77
N ASN A 31 -5.28 -33.53 26.80
CA ASN A 31 -5.96 -32.99 27.98
C ASN A 31 -7.22 -33.79 28.37
N ALA A 32 -7.87 -34.44 27.40
CA ALA A 32 -9.01 -35.32 27.63
C ALA A 32 -8.62 -36.78 27.93
N GLY A 33 -7.31 -37.10 28.04
CA GLY A 33 -6.80 -38.45 28.25
C GLY A 33 -6.92 -39.37 27.02
N LEU A 34 -7.12 -38.80 25.84
CA LEU A 34 -7.22 -39.52 24.57
C LEU A 34 -5.87 -39.51 23.83
N GLU A 35 -5.61 -40.55 23.05
CA GLU A 35 -4.39 -40.64 22.23
C GLU A 35 -4.34 -39.49 21.21
N PRO A 36 -3.17 -38.86 20.99
CA PRO A 36 -3.04 -37.80 19.99
C PRO A 36 -3.25 -38.35 18.57
N GLY A 37 -3.85 -37.55 17.68
CA GLY A 37 -4.13 -37.97 16.29
C GLY A 37 -2.95 -37.84 15.34
N SER A 38 -1.82 -37.31 15.81
CA SER A 38 -0.55 -37.24 15.10
C SER A 38 0.59 -37.09 16.12
N LEU A 39 1.84 -37.26 15.69
CA LEU A 39 3.01 -37.07 16.57
C LEU A 39 3.60 -35.64 16.48
N LEU A 40 2.84 -34.68 15.94
CA LEU A 40 3.26 -33.28 15.85
C LEU A 40 3.32 -32.64 17.25
N ASP A 41 4.45 -31.99 17.54
CA ASP A 41 4.79 -31.46 18.88
C ASP A 41 4.82 -32.52 20.01
N VAL A 42 4.95 -33.80 19.67
CA VAL A 42 5.14 -34.89 20.65
C VAL A 42 6.63 -35.19 20.79
N LEU A 43 7.11 -35.28 22.04
CA LEU A 43 8.46 -35.75 22.35
C LEU A 43 8.41 -37.26 22.60
N SER A 44 8.97 -38.05 21.69
CA SER A 44 9.16 -39.47 21.89
C SER A 44 10.44 -39.72 22.71
N ILE A 45 10.30 -40.34 23.88
CA ILE A 45 11.42 -40.71 24.74
C ILE A 45 11.52 -42.24 24.76
N VAL A 46 12.71 -42.78 24.46
CA VAL A 46 13.01 -44.21 24.62
C VAL A 46 13.90 -44.35 25.84
N GLU A 47 13.39 -44.96 26.91
CA GLU A 47 14.11 -45.11 28.18
C GLU A 47 14.47 -46.55 28.51
N HIS A 48 15.39 -46.71 29.47
CA HIS A 48 15.77 -48.01 29.98
C HIS A 48 14.60 -48.64 30.78
N PRO A 49 14.37 -49.97 30.71
CA PRO A 49 13.26 -50.64 31.42
C PRO A 49 13.20 -50.39 32.93
N ALA A 50 14.34 -50.01 33.54
CA ALA A 50 14.43 -49.66 34.95
C ALA A 50 13.54 -48.45 35.36
N PHE A 51 13.08 -47.64 34.41
CA PHE A 51 12.19 -46.50 34.65
C PHE A 51 10.70 -46.88 34.68
N GLN A 52 10.35 -48.14 34.43
CA GLN A 52 8.96 -48.58 34.37
C GLN A 52 8.17 -48.28 35.66
N SER A 53 8.79 -48.48 36.83
CA SER A 53 8.15 -48.19 38.12
C SER A 53 7.80 -46.71 38.33
N PHE A 54 8.59 -45.80 37.75
CA PHE A 54 8.32 -44.35 37.78
C PHE A 54 7.08 -44.01 36.95
N TYR A 55 6.95 -44.59 35.75
CA TYR A 55 5.75 -44.39 34.92
C TYR A 55 4.51 -45.05 35.53
N ASP A 56 4.64 -46.23 36.16
CA ASP A 56 3.53 -46.90 36.84
C ASP A 56 2.96 -46.05 37.98
N GLU A 57 3.80 -45.30 38.71
CA GLU A 57 3.39 -44.35 39.74
C GLU A 57 2.62 -43.17 39.14
N LEU A 58 3.13 -42.58 38.06
CA LEU A 58 2.43 -41.50 37.34
C LEU A 58 1.09 -41.95 36.76
N ILE A 59 1.00 -43.17 36.21
CA ILE A 59 -0.25 -43.73 35.69
C ILE A 59 -1.25 -43.91 36.84
N ARG A 60 -0.79 -44.40 38.01
CA ARG A 60 -1.64 -44.58 39.20
C ARG A 60 -2.17 -43.25 39.75
N GLU A 61 -1.37 -42.19 39.66
CA GLU A 61 -1.76 -40.82 40.03
C GLU A 61 -2.62 -40.14 38.96
N GLY A 62 -2.88 -40.79 37.83
CA GLY A 62 -3.64 -40.23 36.71
C GLY A 62 -2.88 -39.16 35.93
N LEU A 63 -1.57 -39.08 36.12
CA LEU A 63 -0.67 -38.11 35.46
C LEU A 63 -0.08 -38.64 34.14
N ALA A 64 -0.23 -39.94 33.87
CA ALA A 64 0.18 -40.58 32.63
C ALA A 64 -0.86 -41.63 32.17
N GLY A 65 -0.87 -41.96 30.88
CA GLY A 65 -1.78 -42.95 30.29
C GLY A 65 -1.03 -43.94 29.40
N ILE A 66 -1.61 -45.13 29.19
CA ILE A 66 -1.10 -46.13 28.26
C ILE A 66 -1.89 -46.00 26.96
N THR A 67 -1.17 -45.97 25.85
CA THR A 67 -1.75 -46.01 24.49
C THR A 67 -1.53 -47.39 23.89
N GLY A 68 -2.48 -47.86 23.09
CA GLY A 68 -2.49 -49.23 22.58
C GLY A 68 -1.44 -49.48 21.49
N ASP A 69 -1.01 -50.74 21.34
CA ASP A 69 -0.17 -51.22 20.23
C ASP A 69 -0.97 -51.48 18.94
N ASP A 70 -2.24 -51.07 18.89
CA ASP A 70 -3.03 -51.22 17.68
C ASP A 70 -2.32 -50.45 16.57
N THR A 71 -1.93 -51.20 15.53
CA THR A 71 -1.27 -50.68 14.33
C THR A 71 -2.30 -49.93 13.52
N ASP A 72 -2.73 -48.80 14.06
CA ASP A 72 -3.47 -47.81 13.34
C ASP A 72 -2.57 -47.36 12.19
N ASN A 73 -3.04 -47.54 10.95
CA ASN A 73 -2.39 -47.01 9.74
C ASN A 73 -2.35 -45.46 9.72
N THR A 74 -2.50 -44.82 10.88
CA THR A 74 -2.48 -43.39 11.08
C THR A 74 -1.06 -42.90 10.94
N SER A 75 -0.80 -42.12 9.89
CA SER A 75 0.51 -41.52 9.64
C SER A 75 1.02 -40.76 10.87
N ALA A 76 2.33 -40.79 11.11
CA ALA A 76 2.97 -39.96 12.14
C ALA A 76 2.69 -38.46 11.96
N THR A 77 2.42 -38.03 10.72
CA THR A 77 2.01 -36.65 10.40
C THR A 77 0.50 -36.41 10.52
N GLY A 78 -0.29 -37.40 10.93
CA GLY A 78 -1.75 -37.36 10.95
C GLY A 78 -2.34 -37.26 9.54
N ASP A 79 -3.40 -36.46 9.40
CA ASP A 79 -4.14 -36.24 8.14
C ASP A 79 -3.49 -35.19 7.22
N VAL A 80 -2.19 -34.92 7.36
CA VAL A 80 -1.50 -33.93 6.52
C VAL A 80 -1.26 -34.48 5.12
N VAL A 81 -1.73 -33.74 4.12
CA VAL A 81 -1.52 -34.01 2.69
C VAL A 81 -0.93 -32.81 1.97
N THR A 82 -0.28 -33.08 0.84
CA THR A 82 0.27 -32.06 -0.05
C THR A 82 -0.55 -31.99 -1.33
N ALA A 83 -1.09 -30.81 -1.64
CA ALA A 83 -1.73 -30.52 -2.92
C ALA A 83 -0.70 -29.86 -3.85
N GLY A 84 -0.21 -30.62 -4.83
CA GLY A 84 0.68 -30.09 -5.88
C GLY A 84 -0.09 -29.46 -7.03
N LEU A 85 0.65 -28.84 -7.96
CA LEU A 85 0.09 -28.42 -9.25
C LEU A 85 -0.44 -29.63 -10.02
N ARG A 86 -1.62 -29.49 -10.61
CA ARG A 86 -2.21 -30.50 -11.47
C ARG A 86 -1.58 -30.49 -12.87
N GLU A 87 -1.76 -31.57 -13.62
CA GLU A 87 -1.49 -31.56 -15.05
C GLU A 87 -2.42 -30.57 -15.78
N GLY A 88 -1.84 -29.76 -16.67
CA GLY A 88 -2.54 -28.70 -17.40
C GLY A 88 -3.00 -27.53 -16.52
N PHE A 89 -2.31 -27.25 -15.41
CA PHE A 89 -2.67 -26.19 -14.47
C PHE A 89 -2.73 -24.81 -15.13
N GLU A 90 -2.01 -24.57 -16.22
CA GLU A 90 -1.93 -23.30 -16.95
C GLU A 90 -3.31 -22.79 -17.36
N ALA A 91 -4.22 -23.70 -17.69
CA ALA A 91 -5.60 -23.39 -18.04
C ALA A 91 -6.42 -22.83 -16.86
N PHE A 92 -5.96 -23.01 -15.62
CA PHE A 92 -6.61 -22.57 -14.38
C PHE A 92 -5.81 -21.49 -13.63
N ASP A 93 -4.62 -21.15 -14.12
CA ASP A 93 -3.72 -20.23 -13.44
C ASP A 93 -4.21 -18.78 -13.53
N PHE A 94 -3.81 -18.00 -12.53
CA PHE A 94 -4.13 -16.58 -12.41
C PHE A 94 -2.82 -15.79 -12.46
N GLY A 95 -2.63 -15.06 -13.57
CA GLY A 95 -1.61 -14.02 -13.65
C GLY A 95 -2.10 -12.77 -12.93
N ILE A 96 -1.60 -12.54 -11.72
CA ILE A 96 -1.89 -11.35 -10.92
C ILE A 96 -0.99 -10.22 -11.41
N PRO A 97 -1.54 -9.09 -11.90
CA PRO A 97 -0.73 -7.99 -12.39
C PRO A 97 -0.07 -7.22 -11.24
N PHE A 98 1.25 -7.06 -11.33
CA PHE A 98 2.09 -6.22 -10.50
C PHE A 98 2.54 -5.04 -11.33
N ILE A 99 2.03 -3.88 -10.95
CA ILE A 99 2.45 -2.62 -11.53
C ILE A 99 3.75 -2.26 -10.78
N LEU A 100 4.90 -2.54 -11.40
CA LEU A 100 6.23 -2.28 -10.81
C LEU A 100 6.57 -0.80 -10.88
N GLN A 101 6.22 -0.21 -12.01
CA GLN A 101 6.21 1.22 -12.23
C GLN A 101 4.79 1.55 -12.69
N GLU A 102 4.01 2.18 -11.80
CA GLU A 102 2.86 2.95 -12.28
C GLU A 102 3.45 3.94 -13.29
N ALA A 103 2.75 4.26 -14.39
CA ALA A 103 3.24 5.36 -15.23
C ALA A 103 3.39 6.53 -14.26
N ASP A 104 4.62 6.83 -13.86
CA ASP A 104 4.87 7.95 -12.99
C ASP A 104 4.21 9.09 -13.74
N GLU A 105 3.36 9.84 -13.04
CA GLU A 105 3.11 11.19 -13.47
C GLU A 105 4.47 11.90 -13.34
N VAL A 106 5.39 11.62 -14.28
CA VAL A 106 6.44 12.54 -14.64
C VAL A 106 5.65 13.70 -15.23
N ARG A 107 5.20 14.58 -14.33
CA ARG A 107 4.69 15.89 -14.68
C ARG A 107 5.91 16.63 -15.17
N ASP A 108 6.26 16.41 -16.43
CA ASP A 108 7.23 17.24 -17.11
C ASP A 108 6.59 18.63 -17.19
N HIS A 109 7.18 19.59 -16.51
CA HIS A 109 6.78 20.97 -16.71
C HIS A 109 7.25 21.32 -18.12
N ASN A 110 6.32 21.75 -18.98
CA ASN A 110 6.77 22.49 -20.15
C ASN A 110 7.62 23.67 -19.64
N PRO A 111 8.77 23.98 -20.27
CA PRO A 111 9.56 25.14 -19.89
C PRO A 111 8.65 26.36 -19.88
N ILE A 112 8.65 27.09 -18.77
CA ILE A 112 7.83 28.31 -18.64
C ILE A 112 8.28 29.28 -19.73
N ASP A 113 7.35 29.73 -20.57
CA ASP A 113 7.63 30.79 -21.53
C ASP A 113 7.82 32.11 -20.77
N LEU A 114 9.08 32.44 -20.47
CA LEU A 114 9.45 33.61 -19.69
C LEU A 114 9.07 34.93 -20.38
N ALA A 115 9.00 34.94 -21.72
CA ALA A 115 8.62 36.13 -22.48
C ALA A 115 7.13 36.45 -22.37
N ALA A 116 6.29 35.46 -22.02
CA ALA A 116 4.87 35.63 -21.79
C ALA A 116 4.54 36.10 -20.35
N LEU A 117 5.52 36.14 -19.45
CA LEU A 117 5.33 36.55 -18.06
C LEU A 117 5.21 38.08 -17.94
N PRO A 118 4.25 38.61 -17.14
CA PRO A 118 4.01 40.04 -17.05
C PRO A 118 5.13 40.77 -16.27
N ALA A 119 5.73 41.78 -16.89
CA ALA A 119 6.69 42.68 -16.23
C ALA A 119 6.07 43.45 -15.05
N PHE A 120 6.93 43.90 -14.14
CA PHE A 120 6.57 44.79 -13.04
C PHE A 120 6.35 46.21 -13.55
N THR A 121 5.10 46.66 -13.58
CA THR A 121 4.71 47.99 -14.10
C THR A 121 4.24 48.97 -13.04
N ALA A 122 4.16 48.56 -11.77
CA ALA A 122 3.62 49.38 -10.70
C ALA A 122 4.49 50.60 -10.37
N MET A 123 5.81 50.52 -10.63
CA MET A 123 6.74 51.63 -10.45
C MET A 123 7.97 51.47 -11.37
N PRO A 124 8.44 52.53 -12.05
CA PRO A 124 9.65 52.48 -12.87
C PRO A 124 10.92 52.16 -12.06
N LEU A 125 11.88 51.47 -12.66
CA LEU A 125 13.15 51.09 -12.03
C LEU A 125 13.91 52.27 -11.42
N GLY A 126 13.93 53.43 -12.08
CA GLY A 126 14.58 54.64 -11.55
C GLY A 126 13.96 55.14 -10.25
N GLN A 127 12.63 55.02 -10.09
CA GLN A 127 11.94 55.39 -8.85
C GLN A 127 12.18 54.36 -7.74
N LEU A 128 12.15 53.06 -8.07
CA LEU A 128 12.47 51.98 -7.13
C LEU A 128 13.89 52.12 -6.59
N THR A 129 14.86 52.47 -7.44
CA THR A 129 16.25 52.70 -7.06
C THR A 129 16.37 53.90 -6.12
N GLY A 130 15.56 54.95 -6.34
CA GLY A 130 15.47 56.11 -5.44
C GLY A 130 14.89 55.77 -4.06
N LEU A 131 14.03 54.76 -3.94
CA LEU A 131 13.48 54.29 -2.66
C LEU A 131 14.49 53.54 -1.79
N LEU A 132 15.60 53.04 -2.36
CA LEU A 132 16.59 52.27 -1.62
C LEU A 132 17.39 53.10 -0.62
N GLY A 133 17.36 54.44 -0.73
CA GLY A 133 17.99 55.38 0.18
C GLY A 133 19.52 55.26 0.28
N GLN A 134 20.20 56.38 0.49
CA GLN A 134 21.54 56.34 1.08
C GLN A 134 21.34 55.92 2.54
N GLY A 135 21.52 54.63 2.84
CA GLY A 135 21.29 54.12 4.20
C GLY A 135 22.10 54.92 5.23
N ASP A 136 21.46 55.27 6.35
CA ASP A 136 22.13 55.93 7.47
C ASP A 136 23.38 55.12 7.85
N THR A 137 24.55 55.73 7.68
CA THR A 137 25.83 55.10 7.95
C THR A 137 26.25 55.49 9.36
N PHE A 138 26.08 54.59 10.32
CA PHE A 138 26.54 54.81 11.69
C PHE A 138 27.99 54.35 11.80
N ILE A 139 28.89 55.30 12.09
CA ILE A 139 30.31 55.01 12.33
C ILE A 139 30.49 54.83 13.84
N SER A 140 30.90 53.62 14.26
CA SER A 140 31.35 53.35 15.61
C SER A 140 32.85 53.61 15.70
N GLN A 141 33.26 54.64 16.44
CA GLN A 141 34.66 54.98 16.69
C GLN A 141 34.97 54.84 18.18
N ASP A 142 35.96 54.02 18.52
CA ASP A 142 36.51 53.96 19.87
C ASP A 142 37.38 55.21 20.14
N LEU A 143 37.00 55.98 21.16
CA LEU A 143 37.61 57.25 21.55
C LEU A 143 39.05 57.13 22.08
N GLN A 144 39.51 55.93 22.45
CA GLN A 144 40.87 55.73 23.00
C GLN A 144 41.89 55.18 22.00
N SER A 145 41.45 54.41 20.99
CA SER A 145 42.36 53.70 20.07
C SER A 145 42.32 54.21 18.63
N ALA A 146 41.35 55.05 18.27
CA ALA A 146 41.08 55.51 16.90
C ALA A 146 40.88 54.39 15.85
N THR A 147 40.60 53.16 16.30
CA THR A 147 40.40 52.01 15.42
C THR A 147 38.94 51.96 14.95
N LEU A 148 38.73 51.89 13.63
CA LEU A 148 37.43 51.84 12.99
C LEU A 148 36.89 50.40 13.00
N PHE A 149 35.82 50.14 13.75
CA PHE A 149 35.16 48.84 13.78
C PHE A 149 33.95 48.81 12.85
N GLY A 150 34.19 48.70 11.55
CA GLY A 150 33.24 48.25 10.51
C GLY A 150 31.97 49.09 10.29
N ASP A 151 31.62 49.28 9.01
CA ASP A 151 30.37 49.97 8.64
C ASP A 151 29.15 49.08 8.91
N TYR A 152 28.26 49.52 9.79
CA TYR A 152 26.96 48.87 10.02
C TYR A 152 25.83 49.69 9.41
N ARG A 153 25.13 49.11 8.43
CA ARG A 153 23.90 49.65 7.84
C ARG A 153 22.71 48.78 8.22
N VAL A 154 21.67 49.37 8.79
CA VAL A 154 20.41 48.68 9.11
C VAL A 154 19.39 48.95 8.00
N SER A 155 18.91 47.91 7.32
CA SER A 155 18.00 48.03 6.17
C SER A 155 16.59 47.52 6.51
N GLY A 156 15.56 48.30 6.19
CA GLY A 156 14.13 47.94 6.32
C GLY A 156 13.65 46.95 5.24
N ALA A 157 14.42 45.92 4.93
CA ALA A 157 14.11 44.95 3.89
C ALA A 157 13.25 43.79 4.42
N VAL A 158 12.35 43.27 3.57
CA VAL A 158 11.48 42.11 3.88
C VAL A 158 12.29 40.80 4.08
N MET A 159 13.54 40.77 3.59
CA MET A 159 14.49 39.67 3.76
C MET A 159 15.89 40.21 4.06
N ASN A 160 16.56 39.65 5.08
CA ASN A 160 18.00 39.87 5.32
C ASN A 160 18.80 38.91 4.42
N VAL A 161 19.48 39.48 3.42
CA VAL A 161 20.24 38.76 2.40
C VAL A 161 21.52 39.55 2.12
N VAL A 162 22.64 38.88 1.89
CA VAL A 162 23.96 39.50 1.69
C VAL A 162 24.33 39.64 0.20
N GLY A 163 23.53 39.09 -0.72
CA GLY A 163 23.74 39.23 -2.17
C GLY A 163 22.70 38.53 -3.03
N TYR A 164 22.83 38.69 -4.35
CA TYR A 164 21.85 38.20 -5.34
C TYR A 164 21.64 36.67 -5.33
N ASN A 165 22.71 35.88 -5.21
CA ASN A 165 22.58 34.41 -5.19
C ASN A 165 21.83 33.91 -3.95
N GLU A 166 22.04 34.54 -2.80
CA GLU A 166 21.31 34.22 -1.59
C GLU A 166 19.84 34.69 -1.70
N TYR A 167 19.59 35.80 -2.41
CA TYR A 167 18.23 36.26 -2.72
C TYR A 167 17.48 35.22 -3.57
N LEU A 168 18.09 34.77 -4.67
CA LEU A 168 17.52 33.74 -5.54
C LEU A 168 17.18 32.46 -4.76
N SER A 169 18.14 31.94 -3.97
CA SER A 169 17.94 30.75 -3.15
C SER A 169 16.76 30.89 -2.18
N ARG A 170 16.65 32.03 -1.49
CA ARG A 170 15.56 32.31 -0.55
C ARG A 170 14.22 32.48 -1.25
N LEU A 171 14.20 33.14 -2.41
CA LEU A 171 13.00 33.33 -3.21
C LEU A 171 12.48 32.01 -3.80
N THR A 172 13.36 31.19 -4.37
CA THR A 172 13.06 29.82 -4.83
C THR A 172 12.42 29.02 -3.70
N ARG A 173 13.02 29.05 -2.49
CA ARG A 173 12.47 28.35 -1.32
C ARG A 173 11.10 28.87 -0.92
N ARG A 174 10.91 30.19 -0.91
CA ARG A 174 9.65 30.84 -0.54
C ARG A 174 8.52 30.49 -1.51
N ILE A 175 8.78 30.51 -2.82
CA ILE A 175 7.81 30.13 -3.86
C ILE A 175 7.48 28.63 -3.74
N SER A 176 8.50 27.78 -3.55
CA SER A 176 8.31 26.33 -3.36
C SER A 176 7.45 26.01 -2.12
N GLN A 177 7.63 26.75 -1.02
CA GLN A 177 6.84 26.61 0.21
C GLN A 177 5.42 27.13 0.07
N ALA A 178 5.21 28.28 -0.59
CA ALA A 178 3.88 28.86 -0.83
C ALA A 178 2.97 27.96 -1.68
N LEU A 179 3.56 27.08 -2.49
CA LEU A 179 2.85 26.06 -3.27
C LEU A 179 2.58 24.76 -2.47
N SER A 180 3.30 24.54 -1.36
CA SER A 180 3.24 23.31 -0.55
C SER A 180 2.37 23.44 0.71
N GLU A 181 2.15 24.65 1.22
CA GLU A 181 1.32 24.93 2.41
C GLU A 181 0.22 25.97 2.11
N PRO A 182 -0.99 25.83 2.68
CA PRO A 182 -2.01 26.88 2.57
C PRO A 182 -1.57 28.12 3.36
N MET A 183 -1.42 29.25 2.66
CA MET A 183 -1.01 30.53 3.25
C MET A 183 -1.94 30.97 4.40
N PRO A 184 -1.42 31.46 5.55
CA PRO A 184 -2.26 32.04 6.57
C PRO A 184 -2.73 33.43 6.11
N LYS A 185 -4.06 33.61 6.11
CA LYS A 185 -4.84 34.82 5.79
C LYS A 185 -5.15 35.07 4.30
N GLY A 186 -6.37 34.70 3.91
CA GLY A 186 -7.26 35.62 3.20
C GLY A 186 -7.42 35.48 1.69
N ASN A 187 -6.41 35.08 0.92
CA ASN A 187 -6.57 34.87 -0.53
C ASN A 187 -6.41 33.39 -0.86
N LYS A 188 -7.54 32.67 -0.96
CA LYS A 188 -7.58 31.26 -1.35
C LYS A 188 -7.24 31.12 -2.82
N ILE A 189 -6.03 30.70 -3.14
CA ILE A 189 -5.71 30.09 -4.44
C ILE A 189 -5.68 28.58 -4.19
N ALA A 190 -6.81 27.93 -4.49
CA ALA A 190 -7.06 26.48 -4.50
C ALA A 190 -7.12 25.71 -3.15
N THR A 191 -8.17 24.87 -3.04
CA THR A 191 -8.56 24.12 -1.83
C THR A 191 -8.10 22.65 -1.84
N GLN A 192 -7.22 22.23 -2.75
CA GLN A 192 -6.78 20.84 -2.83
C GLN A 192 -5.34 20.74 -3.33
N LEU A 193 -4.37 20.69 -2.41
CA LEU A 193 -3.06 20.11 -2.68
C LEU A 193 -2.59 19.37 -1.43
N ALA A 194 -2.53 18.04 -1.52
CA ALA A 194 -1.96 17.18 -0.49
C ALA A 194 -0.55 16.71 -0.93
N LYS A 195 0.47 17.24 -0.24
CA LYS A 195 1.84 16.71 -0.04
C LYS A 195 2.84 16.78 -1.24
N PRO A 196 4.17 16.76 -0.96
CA PRO A 196 5.16 17.78 -1.32
C PRO A 196 5.65 17.68 -2.78
N TYR A 197 5.23 18.62 -3.64
CA TYR A 197 5.36 18.55 -5.10
C TYR A 197 6.61 19.24 -5.71
N LEU A 198 7.62 19.66 -4.93
CA LEU A 198 8.66 20.59 -5.44
C LEU A 198 10.11 20.33 -5.00
N GLN A 199 10.43 19.15 -4.48
CA GLN A 199 11.84 18.85 -4.12
C GLN A 199 12.72 18.46 -5.32
N VAL A 200 12.12 18.09 -6.46
CA VAL A 200 12.84 17.48 -7.59
C VAL A 200 13.34 18.51 -8.62
N ASN A 201 12.85 19.76 -8.59
CA ASN A 201 13.17 20.74 -9.65
C ASN A 201 13.51 22.17 -9.19
N THR A 202 14.21 22.31 -8.06
CA THR A 202 14.63 23.62 -7.52
C THR A 202 15.70 24.32 -8.36
N ALA A 203 16.52 23.57 -9.09
CA ALA A 203 17.57 24.12 -9.96
C ALA A 203 16.99 24.83 -11.18
N GLU A 204 16.01 24.22 -11.86
CA GLU A 204 15.34 24.81 -13.02
C GLU A 204 14.49 26.03 -12.64
N LEU A 205 13.75 25.95 -11.53
CA LEU A 205 13.03 27.10 -10.99
C LEU A 205 13.98 28.27 -10.68
N THR A 206 15.17 27.98 -10.14
CA THR A 206 16.17 29.03 -9.87
C THR A 206 16.70 29.63 -11.18
N GLY A 207 16.92 28.81 -12.21
CA GLY A 207 17.29 29.27 -13.55
C GLY A 207 16.24 30.17 -14.20
N TRP A 208 14.96 29.76 -14.18
CA TRP A 208 13.86 30.58 -14.70
C TRP A 208 13.69 31.90 -13.96
N LEU A 209 13.84 31.89 -12.63
CA LEU A 209 13.81 33.11 -11.83
C LEU A 209 14.94 34.06 -12.21
N ASP A 210 16.15 33.54 -12.41
CA ASP A 210 17.30 34.33 -12.84
C ASP A 210 17.06 34.95 -14.23
N ASP A 211 16.73 34.14 -15.23
CA ASP A 211 16.46 34.61 -16.59
C ASP A 211 15.33 35.65 -16.65
N TYR A 212 14.25 35.43 -15.89
CA TYR A 212 13.15 36.38 -15.80
C TYR A 212 13.58 37.71 -15.15
N ILE A 213 14.38 37.67 -14.08
CA ILE A 213 14.90 38.87 -13.42
C ILE A 213 15.79 39.68 -14.37
N TRP A 214 16.65 38.99 -15.13
CA TRP A 214 17.58 39.65 -16.04
C TRP A 214 16.90 40.22 -17.28
N LEU A 215 15.94 39.51 -17.87
CA LEU A 215 15.46 39.80 -19.23
C LEU A 215 14.05 40.41 -19.27
N HIS A 216 13.21 40.19 -18.25
CA HIS A 216 11.77 40.42 -18.37
C HIS A 216 11.14 41.19 -17.20
N LEU A 217 11.71 41.12 -15.99
CA LEU A 217 11.09 41.67 -14.77
C LEU A 217 10.72 43.14 -14.89
N PHE A 218 11.56 43.98 -15.48
CA PHE A 218 11.31 45.42 -15.64
C PHE A 218 10.94 45.81 -17.08
N GLY A 219 10.73 44.84 -17.97
CA GLY A 219 10.48 45.09 -19.40
C GLY A 219 11.70 45.56 -20.20
N THR A 220 12.87 45.60 -19.56
CA THR A 220 14.19 45.90 -20.14
C THR A 220 15.23 45.03 -19.44
N ASP A 221 16.39 44.87 -20.06
CA ASP A 221 17.54 44.19 -19.44
C ASP A 221 17.90 44.84 -18.10
N PHE A 222 18.04 44.01 -17.08
CA PHE A 222 18.35 44.41 -15.72
C PHE A 222 19.51 43.57 -15.20
N ASN A 223 20.65 44.21 -14.92
CA ASN A 223 21.79 43.53 -14.32
C ASN A 223 21.73 43.66 -12.78
N PRO A 224 21.33 42.59 -12.04
CA PRO A 224 21.26 42.62 -10.59
C PRO A 224 22.64 42.73 -9.91
N LEU A 225 23.72 42.37 -10.61
CA LEU A 225 25.08 42.38 -10.07
C LEU A 225 25.76 43.75 -10.21
N ASP A 226 25.28 44.60 -11.11
CA ASP A 226 25.78 45.97 -11.27
C ASP A 226 25.29 46.85 -10.13
N GLY A 227 26.19 47.63 -9.52
CA GLY A 227 25.85 48.66 -8.52
C GLY A 227 24.99 48.21 -7.31
N GLU A 228 25.01 46.93 -6.93
CA GLU A 228 24.07 46.34 -5.95
C GLU A 228 22.58 46.45 -6.33
N ASN A 229 22.26 46.53 -7.63
CA ASN A 229 20.90 46.63 -8.16
C ASN A 229 19.96 45.53 -7.62
N TRP A 230 20.47 44.34 -7.30
CA TRP A 230 19.72 43.27 -6.65
C TRP A 230 18.95 43.71 -5.39
N ARG A 231 19.36 44.80 -4.73
CA ARG A 231 18.65 45.37 -3.58
C ARG A 231 17.25 45.89 -3.93
N VAL A 232 17.03 46.33 -5.18
CA VAL A 232 15.70 46.69 -5.69
C VAL A 232 14.73 45.51 -5.55
N LEU A 233 15.24 44.29 -5.73
CA LEU A 233 14.46 43.05 -5.65
C LEU A 233 14.01 42.72 -4.23
N LEU A 234 14.57 43.37 -3.20
CA LEU A 234 14.15 43.23 -1.80
C LEU A 234 12.93 44.08 -1.44
N LEU A 235 12.57 45.06 -2.29
CA LEU A 235 11.41 45.90 -2.06
C LEU A 235 10.15 45.04 -2.10
N GLN A 236 9.30 45.19 -1.07
CA GLN A 236 8.09 44.38 -0.89
C GLN A 236 7.23 44.25 -2.17
N PRO A 237 6.94 45.34 -2.92
CA PRO A 237 6.11 45.25 -4.13
C PRO A 237 6.73 44.34 -5.21
N VAL A 238 8.06 44.33 -5.32
CA VAL A 238 8.80 43.54 -6.32
C VAL A 238 8.79 42.07 -5.94
N VAL A 239 9.05 41.75 -4.65
CA VAL A 239 8.99 40.36 -4.13
C VAL A 239 7.59 39.76 -4.30
N GLU A 240 6.55 40.53 -3.98
CA GLU A 240 5.16 40.09 -4.11
C GLU A 240 4.78 39.83 -5.58
N HIS A 241 5.21 40.70 -6.49
CA HIS A 241 5.00 40.52 -7.93
C HIS A 241 5.65 39.23 -8.45
N ILE A 242 6.95 39.03 -8.21
CA ILE A 242 7.68 37.84 -8.69
C ILE A 242 7.04 36.56 -8.14
N THR A 243 6.71 36.56 -6.85
CA THR A 243 6.06 35.42 -6.20
C THR A 243 4.71 35.09 -6.86
N LYS A 244 3.89 36.10 -7.13
CA LYS A 244 2.57 35.92 -7.75
C LYS A 244 2.67 35.42 -9.19
N VAL A 245 3.54 36.01 -10.00
CA VAL A 245 3.73 35.65 -11.41
C VAL A 245 4.18 34.20 -11.54
N PHE A 246 5.21 33.79 -10.79
CA PHE A 246 5.71 32.42 -10.83
C PHE A 246 4.73 31.41 -10.25
N ALA A 247 4.00 31.75 -9.18
CA ALA A 247 2.97 30.86 -8.65
C ALA A 247 1.86 30.58 -9.70
N LEU A 248 1.40 31.60 -10.42
CA LEU A 248 0.38 31.43 -11.48
C LEU A 248 0.92 30.68 -12.70
N ALA A 249 2.17 30.96 -13.10
CA ALA A 249 2.82 30.29 -14.22
C ALA A 249 3.03 28.80 -13.93
N LEU A 250 3.52 28.45 -12.75
CA LEU A 250 3.71 27.06 -12.31
C LEU A 250 2.38 26.30 -12.22
N LEU A 251 1.31 26.94 -11.75
CA LEU A 251 -0.04 26.36 -11.76
C LEU A 251 -0.57 26.13 -13.17
N SER A 252 -0.27 27.03 -14.12
CA SER A 252 -0.75 26.95 -15.50
C SER A 252 0.06 25.98 -16.37
N ALA A 253 1.36 25.84 -16.08
CA ALA A 253 2.27 24.89 -16.73
C ALA A 253 2.04 23.43 -16.30
N GLN A 254 1.12 23.19 -15.37
CA GLN A 254 0.74 21.87 -14.89
C GLN A 254 -0.20 21.16 -15.89
N GLN A 255 0.31 20.79 -17.07
CA GLN A 255 -0.36 19.83 -17.95
C GLN A 255 0.12 18.41 -17.64
N THR A 256 -0.82 17.51 -17.35
CA THR A 256 -0.54 16.11 -17.03
C THR A 256 -0.19 15.35 -18.30
N HIS A 257 1.10 15.23 -18.64
CA HIS A 257 1.54 14.21 -19.58
C HIS A 257 1.77 12.90 -18.81
N ILE A 258 0.99 11.86 -19.15
CA ILE A 258 1.27 10.48 -18.73
C ILE A 258 2.34 9.96 -19.69
N THR A 259 3.61 10.28 -19.43
CA THR A 259 4.74 9.71 -20.18
C THR A 259 5.50 8.74 -19.29
N GLY A 260 4.98 7.50 -19.26
CA GLY A 260 5.66 6.34 -18.73
C GLY A 260 5.05 5.09 -19.37
N GLN A 261 5.88 4.19 -19.89
CA GLN A 261 5.37 2.85 -20.21
C GLN A 261 5.06 2.17 -18.88
N THR A 262 3.80 1.80 -18.65
CA THR A 262 3.44 1.05 -17.44
C THR A 262 4.14 -0.31 -17.50
N GLU A 263 5.19 -0.49 -16.68
CA GLU A 263 5.85 -1.78 -16.54
C GLU A 263 4.99 -2.66 -15.64
N VAL A 264 4.23 -3.56 -16.27
CA VAL A 264 3.41 -4.55 -15.60
C VAL A 264 4.07 -5.92 -15.72
N HIS A 265 4.46 -6.49 -14.58
CA HIS A 265 4.83 -7.90 -14.47
C HIS A 265 3.66 -8.71 -13.94
N ALA A 266 3.42 -9.90 -14.49
CA ALA A 266 2.46 -10.83 -13.90
C ALA A 266 3.19 -11.77 -12.93
N ARG A 267 2.63 -11.95 -11.74
CA ARG A 267 3.00 -13.05 -10.83
C ARG A 267 1.92 -14.12 -10.90
N TYR A 268 2.32 -15.38 -10.93
CA TYR A 268 1.40 -16.49 -11.13
C TYR A 268 1.18 -17.27 -9.84
N LEU A 269 -0.03 -17.81 -9.65
CA LEU A 269 -0.28 -18.67 -8.48
C LEU A 269 0.60 -19.94 -8.53
N SER A 270 0.91 -20.42 -9.73
CA SER A 270 1.79 -21.58 -9.96
C SER A 270 3.24 -21.40 -9.50
N GLU A 271 3.68 -20.17 -9.15
CA GLU A 271 4.96 -19.95 -8.48
C GLU A 271 5.04 -20.62 -7.11
N VAL A 272 3.90 -20.96 -6.51
CA VAL A 272 3.82 -21.83 -5.35
C VAL A 272 3.53 -23.26 -5.86
N PRO A 273 4.52 -24.16 -5.88
CA PRO A 273 4.37 -25.46 -6.54
C PRO A 273 3.48 -26.45 -5.76
N LYS A 274 3.27 -26.19 -4.47
CA LYS A 274 2.48 -27.06 -3.58
C LYS A 274 1.99 -26.34 -2.34
N LEU A 275 0.85 -26.80 -1.81
CA LEU A 275 0.29 -26.39 -0.53
C LEU A 275 0.20 -27.61 0.40
N VAL A 276 0.46 -27.42 1.68
CA VAL A 276 0.25 -28.44 2.71
C VAL A 276 -1.06 -28.12 3.43
N MET A 277 -1.87 -29.14 3.67
CA MET A 277 -3.20 -28.99 4.28
C MET A 277 -3.64 -30.28 4.97
N ARG A 278 -4.75 -30.21 5.71
CA ARG A 278 -5.43 -31.39 6.25
C ARG A 278 -6.32 -32.02 5.20
N GLU A 279 -6.24 -33.34 5.06
CA GLU A 279 -7.10 -34.12 4.16
C GLU A 279 -8.57 -33.99 4.54
N SER A 280 -8.87 -34.09 5.84
CA SER A 280 -10.21 -34.03 6.43
C SER A 280 -10.93 -32.69 6.19
N ASN A 281 -10.16 -31.60 6.02
CA ASN A 281 -10.66 -30.24 5.74
C ASN A 281 -10.29 -29.77 4.33
N SER A 282 -10.26 -30.71 3.38
CA SER A 282 -9.97 -30.43 1.97
C SER A 282 -10.86 -31.26 1.04
N VAL A 283 -10.94 -30.83 -0.21
CA VAL A 283 -11.61 -31.60 -1.27
C VAL A 283 -10.82 -31.51 -2.57
N GLU A 284 -10.89 -32.56 -3.38
CA GLU A 284 -10.38 -32.56 -4.75
C GLU A 284 -11.21 -31.63 -5.63
N VAL A 285 -10.50 -30.89 -6.46
CA VAL A 285 -11.10 -29.90 -7.36
C VAL A 285 -10.50 -30.02 -8.75
N ALA A 286 -11.33 -29.79 -9.76
CA ALA A 286 -10.94 -29.91 -11.16
C ALA A 286 -10.92 -28.56 -11.88
N LYS A 287 -11.13 -27.44 -11.18
CA LYS A 287 -11.08 -26.09 -11.74
C LYS A 287 -10.05 -25.19 -11.04
N CYS A 288 -9.10 -25.79 -10.32
CA CYS A 288 -8.00 -25.09 -9.66
C CYS A 288 -6.65 -25.53 -10.24
N ILE A 289 -5.60 -24.74 -10.01
CA ILE A 289 -4.21 -25.13 -10.31
C ILE A 289 -3.71 -26.26 -9.40
N TYR A 290 -4.26 -26.37 -8.19
CA TYR A 290 -3.91 -27.43 -7.24
C TYR A 290 -4.90 -28.58 -7.35
N THR A 291 -4.44 -29.79 -7.03
CA THR A 291 -5.29 -30.99 -7.01
C THR A 291 -6.37 -30.95 -5.93
N ARG A 292 -6.14 -30.22 -4.84
CA ARG A 292 -7.05 -30.05 -3.70
C ARG A 292 -7.04 -28.63 -3.16
N LEU A 293 -8.17 -28.22 -2.59
CA LEU A 293 -8.31 -26.98 -1.84
C LEU A 293 -8.82 -27.27 -0.43
N ALA A 294 -8.31 -26.53 0.55
CA ALA A 294 -8.68 -26.67 1.95
C ALA A 294 -9.43 -25.45 2.49
N TRP A 295 -10.24 -25.69 3.51
CA TRP A 295 -10.91 -24.65 4.30
C TRP A 295 -10.45 -24.72 5.77
N PRO A 296 -10.60 -23.63 6.54
CA PRO A 296 -10.26 -23.66 7.97
C PRO A 296 -11.08 -24.71 8.73
N ALA A 297 -10.47 -25.40 9.69
CA ALA A 297 -11.18 -26.42 10.47
C ALA A 297 -12.28 -25.81 11.35
N ARG A 298 -12.07 -24.60 11.86
CA ARG A 298 -13.04 -23.82 12.63
C ARG A 298 -13.55 -22.65 11.80
N ASN A 299 -14.86 -22.43 11.80
CA ASN A 299 -15.54 -21.34 11.07
C ASN A 299 -15.33 -21.32 9.54
N GLY A 300 -14.81 -22.41 8.94
CA GLY A 300 -14.57 -22.50 7.50
C GLY A 300 -15.76 -22.99 6.66
N GLY A 301 -16.97 -22.97 7.21
CA GLY A 301 -18.16 -23.55 6.57
C GLY A 301 -18.56 -22.83 5.30
N LEU A 302 -18.40 -21.50 5.26
CA LEU A 302 -18.66 -20.68 4.09
C LEU A 302 -17.66 -20.97 2.97
N GLU A 303 -16.37 -21.04 3.29
CA GLU A 303 -15.30 -21.38 2.33
C GLU A 303 -15.48 -22.78 1.77
N ARG A 304 -15.84 -23.76 2.60
CA ARG A 304 -16.20 -25.12 2.15
C ARG A 304 -17.34 -25.06 1.14
N THR A 305 -18.42 -24.36 1.47
CA THR A 305 -19.59 -24.21 0.60
C THR A 305 -19.22 -23.56 -0.74
N LEU A 306 -18.41 -22.50 -0.70
CA LEU A 306 -17.96 -21.80 -1.89
C LEU A 306 -17.09 -22.68 -2.79
N ILE A 307 -16.18 -23.49 -2.21
CA ILE A 307 -15.34 -24.45 -2.96
C ILE A 307 -16.22 -25.47 -3.69
N HIS A 308 -17.18 -26.09 -3.00
CA HIS A 308 -18.07 -27.06 -3.64
C HIS A 308 -18.94 -26.42 -4.73
N TRP A 309 -19.47 -25.22 -4.49
CA TRP A 309 -20.33 -24.55 -5.45
C TRP A 309 -19.55 -24.09 -6.69
N ALA A 310 -18.36 -23.50 -6.52
CA ALA A 310 -17.48 -23.13 -7.62
C ALA A 310 -17.04 -24.34 -8.46
N GLN A 311 -16.80 -25.48 -7.80
CA GLN A 311 -16.52 -26.73 -8.49
C GLN A 311 -17.72 -27.21 -9.32
N ALA A 312 -18.94 -27.14 -8.77
CA ALA A 312 -20.16 -27.61 -9.45
C ALA A 312 -20.65 -26.67 -10.56
N ASP A 313 -20.50 -25.35 -10.41
CA ASP A 313 -21.07 -24.36 -11.34
C ASP A 313 -20.30 -24.31 -12.67
N SER A 314 -20.99 -24.67 -13.76
CA SER A 314 -20.46 -24.63 -15.13
C SER A 314 -19.97 -23.25 -15.60
N GLN A 315 -20.48 -22.15 -15.02
CA GLN A 315 -20.08 -20.79 -15.41
C GLN A 315 -18.76 -20.34 -14.75
N VAL A 316 -18.30 -21.06 -13.71
CA VAL A 316 -16.99 -20.87 -13.11
C VAL A 316 -15.97 -21.70 -13.88
N LEU A 317 -15.01 -21.02 -14.50
CA LEU A 317 -13.99 -21.62 -15.37
C LEU A 317 -12.72 -21.97 -14.60
N ALA A 318 -12.35 -21.16 -13.62
CA ALA A 318 -11.25 -21.44 -12.72
C ALA A 318 -11.50 -20.79 -11.35
N PHE A 319 -11.00 -21.39 -10.28
CA PHE A 319 -10.99 -20.76 -8.97
C PHE A 319 -9.83 -21.26 -8.10
N CYS A 320 -9.38 -20.44 -7.16
CA CYS A 320 -8.37 -20.81 -6.19
C CYS A 320 -8.61 -20.10 -4.87
N LYS A 321 -8.52 -20.84 -3.76
CA LYS A 321 -8.39 -20.22 -2.44
C LYS A 321 -6.96 -19.74 -2.26
N ILE A 322 -6.78 -18.51 -1.80
CA ILE A 322 -5.46 -17.91 -1.59
C ILE A 322 -4.97 -18.27 -0.20
N SER A 323 -3.84 -18.97 -0.14
CA SER A 323 -3.05 -19.09 1.09
C SER A 323 -2.32 -17.77 1.37
N GLU A 324 -2.67 -17.08 2.45
CA GLU A 324 -2.03 -15.84 2.89
C GLU A 324 -0.52 -16.00 3.18
N ASN A 325 -0.13 -17.19 3.62
CA ASN A 325 1.24 -17.52 4.02
C ASN A 325 2.12 -17.97 2.85
N ARG A 326 1.53 -18.56 1.81
CA ARG A 326 2.28 -19.07 0.65
C ARG A 326 2.22 -18.14 -0.54
N HIS A 327 1.03 -17.63 -0.89
CA HIS A 327 0.87 -16.64 -1.96
C HIS A 327 1.13 -15.23 -1.43
N THR A 328 2.30 -15.00 -0.84
CA THR A 328 2.68 -13.73 -0.22
C THR A 328 2.72 -12.55 -1.20
N PHE A 329 2.67 -12.83 -2.50
CA PHE A 329 2.52 -11.83 -3.55
C PHE A 329 1.05 -11.40 -3.71
N ALA A 330 0.07 -12.28 -3.52
CA ALA A 330 -1.37 -11.98 -3.64
C ALA A 330 -1.94 -11.17 -2.45
N ARG A 331 -1.19 -10.19 -1.95
CA ARG A 331 -1.57 -9.33 -0.81
C ARG A 331 -1.61 -7.85 -1.22
N LEU A 332 -2.65 -7.17 -0.80
CA LEU A 332 -2.88 -5.76 -1.05
C LEU A 332 -2.41 -4.93 0.14
N ARG A 333 -1.77 -3.80 -0.14
CA ARG A 333 -1.36 -2.84 0.90
C ARG A 333 -2.56 -1.96 1.27
N TYR A 334 -2.77 -1.76 2.57
CA TYR A 334 -3.74 -0.78 3.07
C TYR A 334 -3.23 -0.12 4.36
N VAL A 335 -3.85 0.99 4.74
CA VAL A 335 -3.54 1.71 5.98
C VAL A 335 -4.64 1.46 7.00
N LYS A 336 -4.27 0.92 8.17
CA LYS A 336 -5.17 0.66 9.30
C LYS A 336 -5.74 1.96 9.87
N ASP A 337 -6.73 1.83 10.73
CA ASP A 337 -7.31 2.93 11.52
C ASP A 337 -6.26 3.69 12.37
N ASP A 338 -5.27 2.99 12.89
CA ASP A 338 -4.13 3.57 13.64
C ASP A 338 -3.04 4.24 12.75
N GLY A 339 -3.23 4.28 11.43
CA GLY A 339 -2.28 4.86 10.48
C GLY A 339 -1.10 3.96 10.10
N ARG A 340 -1.02 2.73 10.63
CA ARG A 340 0.06 1.80 10.30
C ARG A 340 -0.20 1.07 8.97
N PRO A 341 0.85 0.79 8.18
CA PRO A 341 0.73 -0.03 6.99
C PRO A 341 0.41 -1.48 7.37
N ALA A 342 -0.45 -2.11 6.57
CA ALA A 342 -0.84 -3.50 6.73
C ALA A 342 -1.08 -4.16 5.38
N PHE A 343 -1.12 -5.49 5.40
CA PHE A 343 -1.42 -6.31 4.23
C PHE A 343 -2.79 -6.97 4.40
N TYR A 344 -3.49 -7.10 3.28
CA TYR A 344 -4.76 -7.78 3.14
C TYR A 344 -4.62 -8.87 2.07
N SER A 345 -4.90 -10.12 2.41
CA SER A 345 -5.02 -11.21 1.44
C SER A 345 -6.51 -11.46 1.18
N PRO A 346 -6.98 -11.49 -0.07
CA PRO A 346 -8.32 -11.96 -0.38
C PRO A 346 -8.43 -13.47 -0.13
N ASP A 347 -9.63 -13.98 0.11
CA ASP A 347 -9.83 -15.41 0.35
C ASP A 347 -9.80 -16.23 -0.94
N PHE A 348 -10.43 -15.74 -2.02
CA PHE A 348 -10.57 -16.47 -3.28
C PHE A 348 -10.32 -15.60 -4.51
N LEU A 349 -9.77 -16.23 -5.54
CA LEU A 349 -9.86 -15.78 -6.93
C LEU A 349 -10.81 -16.70 -7.69
N LEU A 350 -11.76 -16.12 -8.43
CA LEU A 350 -12.68 -16.87 -9.31
C LEU A 350 -12.69 -16.24 -10.70
N ARG A 351 -12.63 -17.06 -11.75
CA ARG A 351 -12.70 -16.64 -13.15
C ARG A 351 -13.95 -17.23 -13.79
N THR A 352 -14.71 -16.35 -14.44
CA THR A 352 -15.85 -16.68 -15.30
C THR A 352 -15.53 -16.30 -16.74
N GLY A 353 -16.45 -16.56 -17.67
CA GLY A 353 -16.31 -16.05 -19.06
C GLY A 353 -16.29 -14.52 -19.15
N ASN A 354 -16.80 -13.81 -18.14
CA ASN A 354 -17.02 -12.36 -18.21
C ASN A 354 -16.04 -11.54 -17.36
N ALA A 355 -15.51 -12.11 -16.28
CA ALA A 355 -14.68 -11.38 -15.31
C ALA A 355 -13.85 -12.30 -14.41
N ILE A 356 -12.84 -11.69 -13.77
CA ILE A 356 -12.10 -12.25 -12.63
C ILE A 356 -12.60 -11.56 -11.36
N TYR A 357 -12.87 -12.33 -10.31
CA TYR A 357 -13.40 -11.86 -9.04
C TYR A 357 -12.40 -12.13 -7.92
N LEU A 358 -12.07 -11.09 -7.15
CA LEU A 358 -11.53 -11.22 -5.80
C LEU A 358 -12.70 -11.34 -4.85
N ALA A 359 -12.90 -12.53 -4.29
CA ALA A 359 -13.96 -12.77 -3.33
C ALA A 359 -13.39 -12.86 -1.91
N GLU A 360 -13.96 -12.07 -1.02
CA GLU A 360 -13.79 -12.17 0.43
C GLU A 360 -15.01 -12.85 1.03
N THR A 361 -14.80 -13.85 1.88
CA THR A 361 -15.85 -14.51 2.64
C THR A 361 -15.97 -13.89 4.02
N LYS A 362 -17.20 -13.57 4.45
CA LYS A 362 -17.44 -13.02 5.78
C LYS A 362 -18.59 -13.70 6.49
N ALA A 363 -18.32 -14.08 7.74
CA ALA A 363 -19.32 -14.37 8.74
C ALA A 363 -20.06 -13.07 9.14
N GLN A 364 -21.36 -13.20 9.40
CA GLN A 364 -22.35 -12.12 9.50
C GLN A 364 -22.00 -10.96 10.47
N ALA A 365 -21.13 -11.16 11.45
CA ALA A 365 -20.86 -10.22 12.54
C ALA A 365 -19.75 -9.17 12.29
N GLN A 366 -19.15 -9.07 11.09
CA GLN A 366 -17.93 -8.26 10.89
C GLN A 366 -18.02 -7.09 9.89
N ALA A 367 -19.17 -6.85 9.26
CA ALA A 367 -19.28 -5.88 8.15
C ALA A 367 -19.06 -4.40 8.54
N ILE A 368 -19.27 -4.03 9.81
CA ILE A 368 -19.29 -2.63 10.27
C ILE A 368 -17.93 -2.17 10.83
N HIS A 369 -16.96 -3.08 11.01
CA HIS A 369 -15.69 -2.71 11.62
C HIS A 369 -14.88 -1.75 10.71
N PRO A 370 -14.35 -0.61 11.20
CA PRO A 370 -13.63 0.38 10.40
C PRO A 370 -12.49 -0.20 9.55
N ASN A 371 -11.76 -1.18 10.09
CA ASN A 371 -10.72 -1.89 9.34
C ASN A 371 -11.26 -2.76 8.18
N VAL A 372 -12.49 -3.26 8.24
CA VAL A 372 -13.11 -4.01 7.12
C VAL A 372 -13.43 -3.07 5.97
N GLN A 373 -13.97 -1.88 6.24
CA GLN A 373 -14.21 -0.85 5.23
C GLN A 373 -12.91 -0.40 4.54
N ARG A 374 -11.82 -0.27 5.31
CA ARG A 374 -10.49 0.09 4.76
C ARG A 374 -9.91 -1.00 3.85
N LYS A 375 -10.03 -2.28 4.24
CA LYS A 375 -9.65 -3.42 3.38
C LYS A 375 -10.46 -3.44 2.08
N CYS A 376 -11.78 -3.28 2.20
CA CYS A 376 -12.68 -3.20 1.05
C CYS A 376 -12.31 -2.06 0.09
N LYS A 377 -12.05 -0.85 0.62
CA LYS A 377 -11.62 0.29 -0.20
C LYS A 377 -10.29 0.02 -0.92
N ALA A 378 -9.33 -0.60 -0.24
CA ALA A 378 -8.05 -0.97 -0.86
C ALA A 378 -8.23 -2.02 -1.97
N ALA A 379 -9.10 -3.01 -1.77
CA ALA A 379 -9.40 -4.04 -2.76
C ALA A 379 -10.11 -3.49 -4.00
N LEU A 380 -11.06 -2.58 -3.81
CA LEU A 380 -11.72 -1.85 -4.90
C LEU A 380 -10.72 -1.04 -5.71
N ALA A 381 -9.90 -0.21 -5.04
CA ALA A 381 -8.88 0.60 -5.71
C ALA A 381 -7.85 -0.25 -6.47
N TRP A 382 -7.54 -1.45 -5.98
CA TRP A 382 -6.65 -2.37 -6.68
C TRP A 382 -7.29 -2.97 -7.93
N CYS A 383 -8.55 -3.39 -7.86
CA CYS A 383 -9.29 -3.86 -9.05
C CYS A 383 -9.41 -2.75 -10.11
N GLU A 384 -9.70 -1.51 -9.71
CA GLU A 384 -9.76 -0.37 -10.63
C GLU A 384 -8.41 -0.13 -11.33
N ARG A 385 -7.30 -0.14 -10.58
CA ARG A 385 -5.96 -0.01 -11.18
C ARG A 385 -5.65 -1.13 -12.17
N ILE A 386 -6.02 -2.37 -11.86
CA ILE A 386 -5.86 -3.48 -12.81
C ILE A 386 -6.72 -3.25 -14.06
N ASN A 387 -7.94 -2.75 -13.90
CA ASN A 387 -8.86 -2.50 -15.02
C ASN A 387 -8.41 -1.36 -15.95
N GLN A 388 -7.58 -0.44 -15.47
CA GLN A 388 -6.94 0.59 -16.28
C GLN A 388 -5.81 0.04 -17.18
N LEU A 389 -5.31 -1.16 -16.89
CA LEU A 389 -4.31 -1.82 -17.72
C LEU A 389 -4.91 -2.28 -19.06
N THR A 390 -4.04 -2.39 -20.06
CA THR A 390 -4.44 -2.94 -21.36
C THR A 390 -4.96 -4.38 -21.18
N PRO A 391 -5.93 -4.84 -21.99
CA PRO A 391 -6.52 -6.18 -21.84
C PRO A 391 -5.49 -7.31 -21.75
N LYS A 392 -4.36 -7.19 -22.46
CA LYS A 392 -3.26 -8.17 -22.43
C LYS A 392 -2.69 -8.39 -21.02
N HIS A 393 -2.59 -7.34 -20.21
CA HIS A 393 -2.04 -7.42 -18.85
C HIS A 393 -3.03 -7.93 -17.81
N ARG A 394 -4.32 -8.10 -18.15
CA ARG A 394 -5.38 -8.54 -17.25
C ARG A 394 -6.14 -9.76 -17.78
N SER A 395 -5.48 -10.58 -18.61
CA SER A 395 -6.05 -11.80 -19.19
C SER A 395 -7.32 -11.56 -20.02
N GLY A 396 -7.45 -10.37 -20.60
CA GLY A 396 -8.62 -9.95 -21.38
C GLY A 396 -9.87 -9.62 -20.57
N LEU A 397 -9.86 -9.86 -19.25
CA LEU A 397 -11.05 -9.80 -18.41
C LEU A 397 -11.00 -8.62 -17.43
N PRO A 398 -12.15 -8.00 -17.10
CA PRO A 398 -12.23 -7.04 -16.00
C PRO A 398 -12.12 -7.77 -14.65
N TRP A 399 -11.55 -7.08 -13.67
CA TRP A 399 -11.38 -7.54 -12.29
C TRP A 399 -12.38 -6.84 -11.38
N HIS A 400 -13.01 -7.60 -10.49
CA HIS A 400 -14.01 -7.08 -9.56
C HIS A 400 -13.78 -7.59 -8.13
N TYR A 401 -14.03 -6.72 -7.15
CA TYR A 401 -14.04 -7.11 -5.75
C TYR A 401 -15.47 -7.48 -5.31
N VAL A 402 -15.60 -8.61 -4.61
CA VAL A 402 -16.86 -9.14 -4.11
C VAL A 402 -16.71 -9.45 -2.63
N LEU A 403 -17.68 -8.99 -1.83
CA LEU A 403 -17.80 -9.37 -0.43
C LEU A 403 -18.99 -10.33 -0.29
N LEU A 404 -18.69 -11.61 -0.02
CA LEU A 404 -19.70 -12.66 0.11
C LEU A 404 -20.07 -12.86 1.57
N ALA A 405 -21.29 -12.46 1.92
CA ALA A 405 -21.88 -12.75 3.22
C ALA A 405 -22.52 -14.15 3.23
N GLU A 406 -22.33 -14.87 4.33
CA GLU A 406 -22.77 -16.27 4.48
C GLU A 406 -24.25 -16.50 4.14
N ASN A 407 -25.14 -15.67 4.69
CA ASN A 407 -26.58 -15.77 4.45
C ASN A 407 -26.95 -15.58 2.97
N VAL A 408 -26.26 -14.66 2.27
CA VAL A 408 -26.51 -14.38 0.85
C VAL A 408 -26.07 -15.57 0.00
N VAL A 409 -24.93 -16.19 0.32
CA VAL A 409 -24.44 -17.38 -0.38
C VAL A 409 -25.46 -18.52 -0.27
N TYR A 410 -25.91 -18.85 0.95
CA TYR A 410 -26.89 -19.93 1.14
C TYR A 410 -28.26 -19.62 0.52
N GLU A 411 -28.72 -18.38 0.59
CA GLU A 411 -29.98 -17.96 -0.03
C GLU A 411 -29.97 -18.18 -1.54
N TRP A 412 -28.91 -17.72 -2.22
CA TRP A 412 -28.78 -17.86 -3.67
C TRP A 412 -28.59 -19.31 -4.09
N GLN A 413 -27.83 -20.09 -3.32
CA GLN A 413 -27.64 -21.51 -3.58
C GLN A 413 -28.96 -22.28 -3.47
N THR A 414 -29.77 -21.97 -2.45
CA THR A 414 -31.08 -22.61 -2.25
C THR A 414 -32.06 -22.27 -3.37
N LYS A 415 -31.94 -21.09 -3.98
CA LYS A 415 -32.71 -20.68 -5.15
C LYS A 415 -32.23 -21.31 -6.47
N GLY A 416 -31.17 -22.12 -6.43
CA GLY A 416 -30.61 -22.78 -7.62
C GLY A 416 -29.92 -21.83 -8.60
N ALA A 417 -29.48 -20.65 -8.13
CA ALA A 417 -28.78 -19.69 -8.97
C ALA A 417 -27.36 -20.16 -9.35
N HIS A 418 -26.75 -19.52 -10.35
CA HIS A 418 -25.33 -19.71 -10.63
C HIS A 418 -24.47 -18.87 -9.67
N LEU A 419 -23.33 -19.40 -9.23
CA LEU A 419 -22.35 -18.65 -8.45
C LEU A 419 -21.81 -17.47 -9.25
N ALA A 420 -21.63 -17.62 -10.57
CA ALA A 420 -21.22 -16.52 -11.44
C ALA A 420 -22.21 -15.34 -11.41
N GLU A 421 -23.52 -15.62 -11.30
CA GLU A 421 -24.56 -14.59 -11.19
C GLU A 421 -24.49 -13.89 -9.83
N LEU A 422 -24.32 -14.67 -8.75
CA LEU A 422 -24.12 -14.12 -7.41
C LEU A 422 -22.89 -13.21 -7.36
N LEU A 423 -21.76 -13.62 -7.93
CA LEU A 423 -20.53 -12.82 -7.98
C LEU A 423 -20.76 -11.50 -8.73
N ASN A 424 -21.46 -11.53 -9.86
CA ASN A 424 -21.78 -10.34 -10.63
C ASN A 424 -22.77 -9.41 -9.91
N TYR A 425 -23.73 -9.99 -9.18
CA TYR A 425 -24.69 -9.25 -8.37
C TYR A 425 -24.03 -8.57 -7.16
N ALA A 426 -23.22 -9.34 -6.42
CA ALA A 426 -22.60 -8.92 -5.16
C ALA A 426 -21.31 -8.09 -5.35
N ARG A 427 -20.82 -7.91 -6.58
CA ARG A 427 -19.63 -7.08 -6.82
C ARG A 427 -19.84 -5.65 -6.34
N LEU A 428 -18.86 -5.15 -5.60
CA LEU A 428 -18.88 -3.77 -5.14
C LEU A 428 -18.49 -2.86 -6.30
N ARG A 429 -19.15 -1.71 -6.38
CA ARG A 429 -18.92 -0.68 -7.41
C ARG A 429 -18.39 0.59 -6.75
N PRO A 430 -17.54 1.39 -7.43
CA PRO A 430 -17.16 2.71 -6.94
C PRO A 430 -18.39 3.60 -6.68
N LEU A 431 -18.34 4.41 -5.64
CA LEU A 431 -19.44 5.24 -5.13
C LEU A 431 -20.04 6.20 -6.18
N GLU A 432 -19.35 6.49 -7.28
CA GLU A 432 -19.87 7.32 -8.38
C GLU A 432 -21.05 6.67 -9.13
N HIS A 433 -21.26 5.35 -8.99
CA HIS A 433 -22.40 4.63 -9.57
C HIS A 433 -23.51 4.27 -8.56
N ALA A 434 -23.33 4.60 -7.27
CA ALA A 434 -24.30 4.27 -6.22
C ALA A 434 -25.60 5.08 -6.31
N ALA A 435 -25.56 6.27 -6.93
CA ALA A 435 -26.72 7.16 -7.10
C ALA A 435 -27.81 6.57 -8.01
N LEU A 436 -27.48 5.62 -8.89
CA LEU A 436 -28.45 4.99 -9.80
C LEU A 436 -29.29 3.87 -9.15
N GLN A 437 -28.90 3.39 -7.96
CA GLN A 437 -29.62 2.30 -7.28
C GLN A 437 -30.70 2.78 -6.30
N GLN A 438 -30.69 4.05 -5.91
CA GLN A 438 -31.79 4.65 -5.13
C GLN A 438 -33.00 5.05 -5.98
N ILE A 439 -32.91 4.95 -7.31
CA ILE A 439 -34.00 5.32 -8.24
C ILE A 439 -34.75 4.08 -8.77
N MET A 440 -34.29 2.86 -8.46
CA MET A 440 -34.96 1.59 -8.85
C MET A 440 -35.28 0.64 -7.68
N LEU A 441 -35.23 1.13 -6.44
CA LEU A 441 -36.01 0.57 -5.33
C LEU A 441 -37.31 1.35 -5.23
#